data_AF-A0A1K2FWX4-F1
#
_entry.id   AF-A0A1K2FWX4-F1
#
_cell.length_a   1.000
_cell.length_b   1.000
_cell.length_c   1.000
_cell.angle_alpha   90.00
_cell.angle_beta   90.00
_cell.angle_gamma   90.00
#
_symmetry.space_group_name_H-M   'P 1'
#
loop_
_entity.id
_entity.type
_entity.pdbx_description
1 polymer ?
#
loop_
_entity_poly.entity_id
_entity_poly.type
_entity_poly.pdbx_seq_one_letter_code
_entity_poly.pdbx_strand_id
1 'polypeptide(L)'
;MDAQPPPGGDELRTRHYLQHLGARPIGHQEATMTTPEPRRPVTPTRIIPASAPLPARAPDPDELPPWRTPPPPPPVMTAEPPPAPPPPPPAEVIHHHIHEHILVPYDEEEEPRPRLWARLWDALVTWRLVVAILLALTPWCGGRSPVGIWGHTVHQARTEAGVLAAYVIAGVAVAVTWALSRRTGRALPRFLLVTTLVGGLGVLDWFDPILALTGVHR
;
A
#
# COMPACT_ATOMS: atom_id res chain seq x y z
N MET A 1 36.82 -16.84 24.97
CA MET A 1 35.99 -16.53 23.78
C MET A 1 34.79 -17.45 23.90
N ASP A 2 33.79 -17.01 24.65
CA ASP A 2 32.66 -17.86 25.00
C ASP A 2 31.58 -17.70 23.93
N ALA A 3 31.34 -18.78 23.19
CA ALA A 3 30.34 -18.82 22.14
C ALA A 3 28.94 -18.80 22.78
N GLN A 4 28.15 -17.79 22.42
CA GLN A 4 26.75 -17.67 22.83
C GLN A 4 25.98 -18.94 22.42
N PRO A 5 25.24 -19.60 23.34
CA PRO A 5 24.44 -20.77 22.98
C PRO A 5 23.36 -20.41 21.94
N PRO A 6 22.99 -21.35 21.06
CA PRO A 6 22.01 -21.10 20.01
C PRO A 6 20.67 -20.69 20.62
N PRO A 7 19.96 -19.71 20.03
CA PRO A 7 18.70 -19.21 20.57
C PRO A 7 17.66 -20.32 20.63
N GLY A 8 16.97 -20.42 21.76
CA GLY A 8 15.92 -21.41 21.98
C GLY A 8 14.72 -21.21 21.05
N GLY A 9 13.93 -22.27 20.84
CA GLY A 9 12.77 -22.23 19.93
C GLY A 9 11.76 -21.13 20.27
N ASP A 10 11.60 -20.79 21.55
CA ASP A 10 10.73 -19.70 21.98
C ASP A 10 11.30 -18.31 21.63
N GLU A 11 12.61 -18.16 21.61
CA GLU A 11 13.28 -16.90 21.26
C GLU A 11 13.11 -16.58 19.76
N LEU A 12 13.13 -17.62 18.91
CA LEU A 12 12.83 -17.49 17.48
C LEU A 12 11.37 -17.13 17.25
N ARG A 13 10.45 -17.68 18.05
CA ARG A 13 9.02 -17.38 17.97
C ARG A 13 8.74 -15.92 18.34
N THR A 14 9.36 -15.44 19.43
CA THR A 14 9.24 -14.05 19.86
C THR A 14 9.83 -13.09 18.84
N ARG A 15 10.98 -13.41 18.23
CA ARG A 15 11.57 -12.61 17.14
C ARG A 15 10.64 -12.54 15.92
N HIS A 16 10.01 -13.64 15.54
CA HIS A 16 9.05 -13.66 14.44
C HIS A 16 7.82 -12.80 14.72
N TYR A 17 7.27 -12.85 15.95
CA TYR A 17 6.14 -12.00 16.34
C TYR A 17 6.50 -10.52 16.40
N LEU A 18 7.67 -10.16 16.93
CA LEU A 18 8.14 -8.78 16.98
C LEU A 18 8.42 -8.20 15.57
N GLN A 19 8.92 -9.03 14.66
CA GLN A 19 9.13 -8.65 13.26
C GLN A 19 7.81 -8.43 12.51
N HIS A 20 6.75 -9.20 12.85
CA HIS A 20 5.41 -9.00 12.30
C HIS A 20 4.69 -7.77 12.87
N LEU A 21 5.01 -7.36 14.09
CA LEU A 21 4.44 -6.16 14.74
C LEU A 21 5.18 -4.86 14.37
N GLY A 22 6.16 -4.92 13.46
CA GLY A 22 6.94 -3.74 13.04
C GLY A 22 7.90 -3.22 14.11
N ALA A 23 8.04 -3.92 15.24
CA ALA A 23 8.96 -3.56 16.30
C ALA A 23 10.39 -3.91 15.87
N ARG A 24 11.09 -2.92 15.31
CA ARG A 24 12.53 -3.04 15.03
C ARG A 24 13.29 -3.17 16.37
N PRO A 25 14.31 -4.04 16.44
CA PRO A 25 15.13 -4.16 17.63
C PRO A 25 15.84 -2.83 17.92
N ILE A 26 15.67 -2.34 19.14
CA ILE A 26 16.31 -1.15 19.69
C ILE A 26 17.82 -1.42 19.71
N GLY A 27 18.56 -0.85 18.76
CA GLY A 27 20.00 -1.10 18.65
C GLY A 27 20.68 -0.55 17.39
N HIS A 28 19.92 -0.19 16.36
CA HIS A 28 20.46 0.56 15.22
C HIS A 28 19.98 2.00 15.26
N GLN A 29 20.68 2.84 16.04
CA GLN A 29 20.74 4.27 15.76
C GLN A 29 21.51 4.41 14.44
N GLU A 30 20.79 4.42 13.32
CA GLU A 30 21.30 5.06 12.12
C GLU A 30 21.64 6.51 12.50
N ALA A 31 22.87 6.91 12.19
CA ALA A 31 23.32 8.29 12.31
C ALA A 31 22.24 9.19 11.70
N THR A 32 21.73 10.12 12.51
CA THR A 32 20.70 11.07 12.12
C THR A 32 21.30 11.95 11.03
N MET A 33 21.18 11.53 9.77
CA MET A 33 21.29 12.41 8.63
C MET A 33 20.21 13.45 8.85
N THR A 34 20.65 14.66 9.19
CA THR A 34 19.80 15.79 9.51
C THR A 34 18.98 16.09 8.25
N THR A 35 17.75 15.60 8.20
CA THR A 35 16.76 16.00 7.22
C THR A 35 16.68 17.53 7.29
N PRO A 36 16.92 18.28 6.21
CA PRO A 36 16.69 19.71 6.26
C PRO A 36 15.20 19.91 6.53
N GLU A 37 14.87 20.59 7.64
CA GLU A 37 13.48 20.91 7.94
C GLU A 37 12.82 21.57 6.71
N PRO A 38 11.57 21.22 6.39
CA PRO A 38 10.84 21.92 5.35
C PRO A 38 10.77 23.39 5.74
N ARG A 39 11.54 24.23 5.02
CA ARG A 39 11.57 25.67 5.23
C ARG A 39 10.13 26.18 5.20
N ARG A 40 9.62 26.60 6.36
CA ARG A 40 8.33 27.26 6.46
C ARG A 40 8.31 28.39 5.43
N PRO A 41 7.28 28.49 4.56
CA PRO A 41 7.22 29.57 3.59
C PRO A 41 7.35 30.90 4.32
N VAL A 42 8.42 31.64 4.04
CA VAL A 42 8.60 32.99 4.59
C VAL A 42 7.62 33.88 3.86
N THR A 43 6.46 34.13 4.47
CA THR A 43 5.50 35.10 3.93
C THR A 43 6.09 36.49 4.10
N PRO A 44 6.45 37.22 3.03
CA PRO A 44 7.04 38.55 3.17
C PRO A 44 5.99 39.49 3.77
N THR A 45 6.22 39.93 5.01
CA THR A 45 5.24 40.75 5.74
C THR A 45 5.23 42.22 5.30
N ARG A 46 6.15 42.63 4.41
CA ARG A 46 6.21 44.01 3.91
C ARG A 46 6.91 44.10 2.55
N ILE A 47 6.19 44.52 1.52
CA ILE A 47 6.76 44.90 0.22
C ILE A 47 7.19 46.36 0.34
N ILE A 48 8.49 46.63 0.22
CA ILE A 48 9.00 48.02 0.16
C ILE A 48 8.74 48.52 -1.28
N PRO A 49 7.91 49.56 -1.49
CA PRO A 49 7.69 50.10 -2.82
C PRO A 49 8.99 50.68 -3.39
N ALA A 50 9.20 50.52 -4.70
CA ALA A 50 10.45 50.88 -5.38
C ALA A 50 10.88 52.36 -5.28
N SER A 51 9.99 53.23 -4.78
CA SER A 51 10.22 54.66 -4.58
C SER A 51 10.66 55.03 -3.15
N ALA A 52 10.82 54.07 -2.24
CA ALA A 52 11.33 54.36 -0.91
C ALA A 52 12.83 54.71 -0.99
N PRO A 53 13.26 55.88 -0.49
CA PRO A 53 14.67 56.27 -0.51
C PRO A 53 15.48 55.26 0.31
N LEU A 54 16.42 54.59 -0.35
CA LEU A 54 17.39 53.74 0.33
C LEU A 54 18.30 54.61 1.21
N PRO A 55 18.70 54.13 2.40
CA PRO A 55 19.65 54.85 3.23
C PRO A 55 20.97 55.06 2.47
N ALA A 56 21.51 56.28 2.53
CA ALA A 56 22.68 56.70 1.75
C ALA A 56 23.97 55.92 2.09
N ARG A 57 24.01 55.28 3.26
CA ARG A 57 25.07 54.35 3.66
C ARG A 57 24.49 53.19 4.48
N ALA A 58 25.18 52.07 4.48
CA ALA A 58 24.95 51.02 5.46
C ALA A 58 25.32 51.54 6.87
N PRO A 59 24.56 51.18 7.93
CA PRO A 59 24.91 51.55 9.30
C PRO A 59 26.23 50.88 9.71
N ASP A 60 27.04 51.59 10.50
CA ASP A 60 28.27 51.04 11.06
C ASP A 60 27.96 49.96 12.12
N PRO A 61 28.90 49.04 12.42
CA PRO A 61 28.67 47.89 13.32
C PRO A 61 28.15 48.27 14.71
N ASP A 62 28.49 49.47 15.18
CA ASP A 62 28.13 49.98 16.51
C ASP A 62 26.92 50.94 16.49
N GLU A 63 26.34 51.21 15.32
CA GLU A 63 25.12 52.02 15.19
C GLU A 63 23.87 51.12 15.20
N LEU A 64 22.93 51.42 16.11
CA LEU A 64 21.65 50.73 16.15
C LEU A 64 20.85 51.06 14.88
N PRO A 65 20.41 50.04 14.12
CA PRO A 65 19.66 50.29 12.89
C PRO A 65 18.32 50.97 13.19
N PRO A 66 17.83 51.87 12.32
CA PRO A 66 16.70 52.76 12.60
C PRO A 66 15.35 52.04 12.80
N TRP A 67 15.29 50.74 12.51
CA TRP A 67 14.11 49.89 12.73
C TRP A 67 14.13 49.14 14.08
N ARG A 68 15.14 49.36 14.94
CA ARG A 68 15.15 48.85 16.32
C ARG A 68 14.85 49.98 17.30
N THR A 69 13.69 49.91 17.96
CA THR A 69 13.38 50.74 19.13
C THR A 69 14.22 50.26 20.32
N PRO A 70 14.89 51.14 21.09
CA PRO A 70 15.59 50.72 22.31
C PRO A 70 14.58 50.13 23.33
N PRO A 71 14.98 49.12 24.12
CA PRO A 71 14.11 48.52 25.12
C PRO A 71 13.70 49.58 26.17
N PRO A 72 12.46 49.53 26.70
CA PRO A 72 12.02 50.45 27.73
C PRO A 72 12.89 50.30 29.00
N PRO A 73 13.14 51.40 29.74
CA PRO A 73 13.91 51.34 30.97
C PRO A 73 13.22 50.42 31.99
N PRO A 74 13.99 49.72 32.86
CA PRO A 74 13.43 48.81 33.85
C PRO A 74 12.51 49.56 34.82
N PRO A 75 11.42 48.94 35.30
CA PRO A 75 10.52 49.56 36.27
C PRO A 75 11.28 49.88 37.56
N VAL A 76 11.03 51.08 38.10
CA VAL A 76 11.53 51.50 39.42
C VAL A 76 10.98 50.55 40.47
N MET A 77 11.86 49.88 41.23
CA MET A 77 11.45 48.99 42.30
C MET A 77 10.77 49.81 43.41
N THR A 78 9.45 49.63 43.57
CA THR A 78 8.69 50.10 44.72
C THR A 78 9.15 49.37 45.99
N ALA A 79 9.08 50.05 47.14
CA ALA A 79 9.52 49.54 48.44
C ALA A 79 8.96 48.15 48.79
N GLU A 80 9.77 47.37 49.51
CA GLU A 80 9.52 45.98 49.90
C GLU A 80 8.22 45.88 50.73
N PRO A 81 7.23 45.05 50.32
CA PRO A 81 6.03 44.80 51.09
C PRO A 81 6.34 43.96 52.36
N PRO A 82 5.52 44.04 53.41
CA PRO A 82 5.73 43.30 54.66
C PRO A 82 5.82 41.78 54.45
N PRO A 83 6.50 41.04 55.35
CA PRO A 83 6.75 39.62 55.17
C PRO A 83 5.45 38.83 55.02
N ALA A 84 5.33 38.10 53.92
CA ALA A 84 4.17 37.28 53.63
C ALA A 84 4.03 36.13 54.65
N PRO A 85 2.79 35.70 54.98
CA PRO A 85 2.57 34.54 55.82
C PRO A 85 3.20 33.27 55.20
N PRO A 86 3.57 32.26 56.02
CA PRO A 86 4.21 31.05 55.53
C PRO A 86 3.29 30.35 54.50
N PRO A 87 3.86 29.83 53.39
CA PRO A 87 3.07 29.18 52.37
C PRO A 87 2.39 27.91 52.93
N PRO A 88 1.14 27.61 52.52
CA PRO A 88 0.49 26.37 52.89
C PRO A 88 1.31 25.15 52.38
N PRO A 89 1.24 24.00 53.07
CA PRO A 89 1.95 22.80 52.63
C PRO A 89 1.56 22.45 51.19
N PRO A 90 2.51 21.98 50.35
CA PRO A 90 2.23 21.72 48.95
C PRO A 90 1.10 20.70 48.86
N ALA A 91 0.00 21.10 48.21
CA ALA A 91 -1.08 20.19 47.91
C ALA A 91 -0.52 19.04 47.08
N GLU A 92 -0.82 17.80 47.47
CA GLU A 92 -0.41 16.61 46.76
C GLU A 92 -1.06 16.63 45.37
N VAL A 93 -0.29 17.04 44.35
CA VAL A 93 -0.76 17.08 42.97
C VAL A 93 -0.80 15.65 42.44
N ILE A 94 -1.98 15.03 42.50
CA ILE A 94 -2.21 13.73 41.88
C ILE A 94 -2.25 13.94 40.37
N HIS A 95 -1.13 13.64 39.70
CA HIS A 95 -1.04 13.70 38.25
C HIS A 95 -1.83 12.53 37.63
N HIS A 96 -3.09 12.78 37.27
CA HIS A 96 -3.87 11.84 36.47
C HIS A 96 -3.43 11.93 35.01
N HIS A 97 -2.53 11.03 34.60
CA HIS A 97 -2.11 10.92 33.21
C HIS A 97 -3.17 10.15 32.42
N ILE A 98 -4.13 10.87 31.86
CA ILE A 98 -5.17 10.29 31.00
C ILE A 98 -4.63 10.29 29.57
N HIS A 99 -4.33 9.09 29.05
CA HIS A 99 -4.05 8.90 27.62
C HIS A 99 -5.38 8.83 26.86
N GLU A 100 -5.84 9.98 26.38
CA GLU A 100 -6.97 10.02 25.47
C GLU A 100 -6.49 9.65 24.06
N HIS A 101 -6.75 8.41 23.64
CA HIS A 101 -6.58 7.99 22.26
C HIS A 101 -7.74 8.54 21.43
N ILE A 102 -7.59 9.77 20.96
CA ILE A 102 -8.47 10.33 19.94
C ILE A 102 -8.17 9.60 18.63
N LEU A 103 -8.99 8.61 18.31
CA LEU A 103 -9.00 7.97 16.99
C LEU A 103 -9.56 8.99 16.00
N VAL A 104 -8.69 9.83 15.44
CA VAL A 104 -9.02 10.63 14.27
C VAL A 104 -9.31 9.63 13.14
N PRO A 105 -10.53 9.61 12.56
CA PRO A 105 -10.75 8.85 11.34
C PRO A 105 -9.77 9.40 10.32
N TYR A 106 -8.85 8.56 9.87
CA TYR A 106 -8.01 8.88 8.73
C TYR A 106 -8.98 9.14 7.57
N ASP A 107 -9.06 10.38 7.08
CA ASP A 107 -9.68 10.62 5.78
C ASP A 107 -8.83 9.84 4.78
N GLU A 108 -9.34 8.68 4.36
CA GLU A 108 -8.79 7.93 3.24
C GLU A 108 -8.84 8.87 2.03
N GLU A 109 -7.74 9.57 1.73
CA GLU A 109 -7.51 10.15 0.41
C GLU A 109 -7.92 9.06 -0.58
N GLU A 110 -8.98 9.29 -1.36
CA GLU A 110 -9.58 8.27 -2.23
C GLU A 110 -8.48 7.62 -3.06
N GLU A 111 -8.00 6.44 -2.62
CA GLU A 111 -6.99 5.70 -3.36
C GLU A 111 -7.55 5.53 -4.77
N PRO A 112 -6.78 5.90 -5.81
CA PRO A 112 -7.30 5.93 -7.17
C PRO A 112 -7.89 4.57 -7.50
N ARG A 113 -9.23 4.52 -7.59
CA ARG A 113 -10.01 3.30 -7.67
C ARG A 113 -9.36 2.41 -8.74
N PRO A 114 -8.85 1.21 -8.38
CA PRO A 114 -7.99 0.46 -9.29
C PRO A 114 -8.76 0.17 -10.57
N ARG A 115 -8.11 0.46 -11.71
CA ARG A 115 -8.67 0.22 -13.05
C ARG A 115 -9.22 -1.20 -13.11
N LEU A 116 -10.38 -1.38 -13.75
CA LEU A 116 -11.04 -2.70 -13.84
C LEU A 116 -10.08 -3.80 -14.33
N TRP A 117 -9.16 -3.44 -15.22
CA TRP A 117 -8.09 -4.32 -15.69
C TRP A 117 -7.07 -4.71 -14.61
N ALA A 118 -6.63 -3.76 -13.77
CA ALA A 118 -5.74 -4.06 -12.65
C ALA A 118 -6.41 -4.97 -11.62
N ARG A 119 -7.69 -4.71 -11.30
CA ARG A 119 -8.48 -5.59 -10.41
C ARG A 119 -8.64 -7.00 -10.98
N LEU A 120 -8.78 -7.10 -12.30
CA LEU A 120 -8.84 -8.38 -13.00
C LEU A 120 -7.50 -9.11 -12.88
N TRP A 121 -6.40 -8.40 -13.14
CA TRP A 121 -5.05 -8.95 -13.14
C TRP A 121 -4.64 -9.41 -11.75
N ASP A 122 -4.89 -8.65 -10.70
CA ASP A 122 -4.60 -9.05 -9.31
C ASP A 122 -5.44 -10.25 -8.87
N ALA A 123 -6.70 -10.32 -9.31
CA ALA A 123 -7.57 -11.44 -9.00
C ALA A 123 -7.11 -12.75 -9.68
N LEU A 124 -6.48 -12.63 -10.86
CA LEU A 124 -5.92 -13.73 -11.63
C LEU A 124 -4.52 -14.11 -11.15
N VAL A 125 -3.57 -13.17 -11.10
CA VAL A 125 -2.14 -13.41 -10.84
C VAL A 125 -1.87 -13.50 -9.35
N THR A 126 -2.37 -14.57 -8.74
CA THR A 126 -2.03 -14.97 -7.37
C THR A 126 -1.16 -16.22 -7.42
N TRP A 127 -0.33 -16.48 -6.40
CA TRP A 127 0.40 -17.77 -6.28
C TRP A 127 -0.52 -18.99 -6.42
N ARG A 128 -1.80 -18.85 -6.01
CA ARG A 128 -2.86 -19.85 -6.17
C ARG A 128 -3.14 -20.19 -7.63
N LEU A 129 -2.99 -19.23 -8.55
CA LEU A 129 -3.09 -19.45 -9.99
C LEU A 129 -1.92 -20.29 -10.49
N VAL A 130 -0.70 -20.01 -10.03
CA VAL A 130 0.47 -20.81 -10.40
C VAL A 130 0.28 -22.27 -9.98
N VAL A 131 -0.16 -22.50 -8.74
CA VAL A 131 -0.50 -23.85 -8.26
C VAL A 131 -1.63 -24.48 -9.07
N ALA A 132 -2.67 -23.71 -9.40
CA ALA A 132 -3.78 -24.19 -10.22
C ALA A 132 -3.33 -24.58 -11.63
N ILE A 133 -2.46 -23.79 -12.26
CA ILE A 133 -1.86 -24.08 -13.58
C ILE A 133 -1.03 -25.35 -13.51
N LEU A 134 -0.16 -25.46 -12.50
CA LEU A 134 0.66 -26.67 -12.33
C LEU A 134 -0.24 -27.89 -12.16
N LEU A 135 -1.26 -27.84 -11.31
CA LEU A 135 -2.20 -28.96 -11.10
C LEU A 135 -3.00 -29.31 -12.36
N ALA A 136 -3.34 -28.31 -13.17
CA ALA A 136 -4.12 -28.47 -14.40
C ALA A 136 -3.30 -29.07 -15.54
N LEU A 137 -1.99 -28.81 -15.56
CA LEU A 137 -1.05 -29.36 -16.55
C LEU A 137 -0.40 -30.67 -16.11
N THR A 138 -0.39 -30.95 -14.80
CA THR A 138 0.19 -32.18 -14.27
C THR A 138 -0.62 -33.41 -14.76
N PRO A 139 0.01 -34.43 -15.34
CA PRO A 139 -0.67 -35.59 -15.91
C PRO A 139 -1.06 -36.64 -14.85
N TRP A 140 -1.82 -36.22 -13.83
CA TRP A 140 -2.25 -37.10 -12.73
C TRP A 140 -3.56 -37.85 -13.02
N CYS A 141 -4.32 -37.46 -14.04
CA CYS A 141 -5.55 -38.15 -14.45
C CYS A 141 -5.24 -39.28 -15.44
N GLY A 142 -4.70 -40.39 -14.93
CA GLY A 142 -4.41 -41.57 -15.77
C GLY A 142 -3.35 -41.31 -16.85
N GLY A 143 -2.35 -40.50 -16.54
CA GLY A 143 -1.28 -40.11 -17.47
C GLY A 143 -1.65 -38.97 -18.43
N ARG A 144 -2.87 -38.42 -18.34
CA ARG A 144 -3.30 -37.23 -19.09
C ARG A 144 -3.51 -36.05 -18.14
N SER A 145 -3.25 -34.85 -18.63
CA SER A 145 -3.55 -33.63 -17.88
C SER A 145 -5.05 -33.31 -17.96
N PRO A 146 -5.67 -32.78 -16.89
CA PRO A 146 -7.04 -32.30 -16.92
C PRO A 146 -7.34 -31.34 -18.09
N VAL A 147 -6.38 -30.45 -18.40
CA VAL A 147 -6.44 -29.54 -19.56
C VAL A 147 -6.51 -30.32 -20.87
N GLY A 148 -5.71 -31.38 -21.02
CA GLY A 148 -5.72 -32.20 -22.22
C GLY A 148 -7.03 -32.98 -22.40
N ILE A 149 -7.61 -33.47 -21.30
CA ILE A 149 -8.93 -34.15 -21.32
C ILE A 149 -10.00 -33.16 -21.76
N TRP A 150 -10.07 -31.98 -21.14
CA TRP A 150 -11.04 -30.96 -21.51
C TRP A 150 -10.85 -30.50 -22.96
N GLY A 151 -9.61 -30.18 -23.36
CA GLY A 151 -9.30 -29.78 -24.73
C GLY A 151 -9.72 -30.82 -25.76
N HIS A 152 -9.52 -32.10 -25.46
CA HIS A 152 -10.01 -33.19 -26.30
C HIS A 152 -11.54 -33.20 -26.40
N THR A 153 -12.25 -33.06 -25.28
CA THR A 153 -13.72 -33.05 -25.28
C THR A 153 -14.31 -31.89 -26.08
N VAL A 154 -13.75 -30.68 -25.98
CA VAL A 154 -14.29 -29.54 -26.73
C VAL A 154 -13.88 -29.59 -28.21
N HIS A 155 -12.70 -30.12 -28.51
CA HIS A 155 -12.31 -30.40 -29.88
C HIS A 155 -13.25 -31.44 -30.52
N GLN A 156 -13.58 -32.50 -29.79
CA GLN A 156 -14.53 -33.51 -30.24
C GLN A 156 -15.93 -32.91 -30.45
N ALA A 157 -16.37 -32.03 -29.54
CA ALA A 157 -17.61 -31.27 -29.73
C ALA A 157 -17.58 -30.41 -31.00
N ARG A 158 -16.43 -29.81 -31.37
CA ARG A 158 -16.27 -29.04 -32.62
C ARG A 158 -16.42 -29.93 -33.84
N THR A 159 -15.85 -31.12 -33.81
CA THR A 159 -15.91 -32.06 -34.93
C THR A 159 -17.27 -32.75 -35.08
N GLU A 160 -17.96 -33.04 -33.98
CA GLU A 160 -19.21 -33.81 -33.98
C GLU A 160 -20.47 -32.93 -33.95
N ALA A 161 -20.49 -31.88 -33.14
CA ALA A 161 -21.65 -30.99 -32.95
C ALA A 161 -21.50 -29.66 -33.70
N GLY A 162 -20.35 -29.43 -34.33
CA GLY A 162 -20.05 -28.24 -35.10
C GLY A 162 -19.42 -27.10 -34.30
N VAL A 163 -18.90 -26.12 -35.05
CA VAL A 163 -18.09 -25.02 -34.51
C VAL A 163 -18.85 -24.17 -33.50
N LEU A 164 -20.10 -23.80 -33.79
CA LEU A 164 -20.90 -22.98 -32.89
C LEU A 164 -21.15 -23.68 -31.54
N ALA A 165 -21.47 -24.97 -31.56
CA ALA A 165 -21.74 -25.74 -30.35
C ALA A 165 -20.49 -25.80 -29.44
N ALA A 166 -19.32 -26.03 -30.02
CA ALA A 166 -18.06 -26.03 -29.29
C ALA A 166 -17.76 -24.67 -28.63
N TYR A 167 -18.00 -23.56 -29.34
CA TYR A 167 -17.84 -22.22 -28.77
C TYR A 167 -18.83 -21.93 -27.63
N VAL A 168 -20.09 -22.36 -27.76
CA VAL A 168 -21.08 -22.21 -26.70
C VAL A 168 -20.66 -23.02 -25.46
N ILE A 169 -20.24 -24.28 -25.63
CA ILE A 169 -19.79 -25.14 -24.53
C ILE A 169 -18.57 -24.52 -23.83
N ALA A 170 -17.56 -24.11 -24.59
CA ALA A 170 -16.36 -23.47 -24.03
C ALA A 170 -16.70 -22.15 -23.31
N GLY A 171 -17.50 -21.29 -23.95
CA GLY A 171 -17.89 -19.99 -23.41
C GLY A 171 -18.70 -20.11 -22.11
N VAL A 172 -19.68 -21.01 -22.08
CA VAL A 172 -20.48 -21.28 -20.87
C VAL A 172 -19.60 -21.83 -19.75
N ALA A 173 -18.70 -22.78 -20.04
CA ALA A 173 -17.79 -23.34 -19.06
C ALA A 173 -16.87 -22.26 -18.44
N VAL A 174 -16.32 -21.36 -19.26
CA VAL A 174 -15.53 -20.21 -18.79
C VAL A 174 -16.39 -19.25 -17.96
N ALA A 175 -17.59 -18.89 -18.41
CA ALA A 175 -18.46 -17.97 -17.69
C ALA A 175 -18.87 -18.51 -16.31
N VAL A 176 -19.22 -19.80 -16.22
CA VAL A 176 -19.60 -20.47 -14.96
C VAL A 176 -18.41 -20.53 -14.00
N THR A 177 -17.25 -20.99 -14.48
CA THR A 177 -16.05 -21.10 -13.64
C THR A 177 -15.54 -19.73 -13.19
N TRP A 178 -15.67 -18.71 -14.04
CA TRP A 178 -15.38 -17.32 -13.70
C TRP A 178 -16.31 -16.78 -12.61
N ALA A 179 -17.62 -16.95 -12.77
CA ALA A 179 -18.60 -16.54 -11.78
C ALA A 179 -18.38 -17.23 -10.43
N LEU A 180 -18.06 -18.53 -10.45
CA LEU A 180 -17.77 -19.30 -9.25
C LEU A 180 -16.46 -18.85 -8.59
N SER A 181 -15.42 -18.55 -9.37
CA SER A 181 -14.15 -18.01 -8.88
C SER A 181 -14.35 -16.69 -8.14
N ARG A 182 -15.16 -15.78 -8.70
CA ARG A 182 -15.47 -14.50 -8.05
C ARG A 182 -16.28 -14.65 -6.75
N ARG A 183 -17.20 -15.62 -6.69
CA ARG A 183 -18.08 -15.78 -5.52
C ARG A 183 -17.41 -16.48 -4.34
N THR A 184 -16.57 -17.48 -4.60
CA THR A 184 -16.14 -18.39 -3.54
C THR A 184 -14.69 -18.14 -3.08
N GLY A 185 -13.85 -17.46 -3.87
CA GLY A 185 -12.45 -17.19 -3.52
C GLY A 185 -11.55 -18.43 -3.33
N ARG A 186 -12.10 -19.64 -3.48
CA ARG A 186 -11.44 -20.93 -3.24
C ARG A 186 -10.46 -21.29 -4.37
N ALA A 187 -9.60 -22.29 -4.13
CA ALA A 187 -8.61 -22.76 -5.11
C ALA A 187 -9.26 -23.59 -6.22
N LEU A 188 -10.29 -24.38 -5.88
CA LEU A 188 -10.97 -25.26 -6.82
C LEU A 188 -11.64 -24.50 -8.00
N PRO A 189 -12.40 -23.41 -7.79
CA PRO A 189 -12.94 -22.63 -8.92
C PRO A 189 -11.86 -22.02 -9.81
N ARG A 190 -10.72 -21.63 -9.25
CA ARG A 190 -9.58 -21.12 -10.03
C ARG A 190 -8.92 -22.21 -10.87
N PHE A 191 -8.77 -23.42 -10.31
CA PHE A 191 -8.32 -24.59 -11.07
C PHE A 191 -9.25 -24.91 -12.24
N LEU A 192 -10.56 -24.90 -12.00
CA LEU A 192 -11.55 -25.13 -13.05
C LEU A 192 -11.49 -24.04 -14.11
N LEU A 193 -11.38 -22.77 -13.71
CA LEU A 193 -11.22 -21.64 -14.63
C LEU A 193 -9.97 -21.78 -15.50
N VAL A 194 -8.83 -22.14 -14.92
CA VAL A 194 -7.59 -22.36 -15.69
C VAL A 194 -7.77 -23.53 -16.67
N THR A 195 -8.36 -24.62 -16.20
CA THR A 195 -8.59 -25.81 -17.03
C THR A 195 -9.52 -25.49 -18.20
N THR A 196 -10.61 -24.76 -17.97
CA THR A 196 -11.56 -24.38 -19.02
C THR A 196 -10.97 -23.38 -20.00
N LEU A 197 -10.18 -22.43 -19.52
CA LEU A 197 -9.58 -21.37 -20.34
C LEU A 197 -8.42 -21.90 -21.19
N VAL A 198 -7.52 -22.69 -20.61
CA VAL A 198 -6.39 -23.29 -21.35
C VAL A 198 -6.86 -24.43 -22.25
N GLY A 199 -7.71 -25.34 -21.76
CA GLY A 199 -8.22 -26.42 -22.60
C GLY A 199 -9.23 -25.93 -23.65
N GLY A 200 -9.92 -24.81 -23.40
CA GLY A 200 -10.79 -24.14 -24.37
C GLY A 200 -10.05 -23.59 -25.60
N LEU A 201 -8.72 -23.40 -25.51
CA LEU A 201 -7.90 -23.07 -26.69
C LEU A 201 -7.97 -24.16 -27.77
N GLY A 202 -8.31 -25.41 -27.42
CA GLY A 202 -8.52 -26.50 -28.39
C GLY A 202 -9.70 -26.27 -29.35
N VAL A 203 -10.58 -25.30 -29.06
CA VAL A 203 -11.66 -24.86 -29.96
C VAL A 203 -11.18 -23.84 -30.97
N LEU A 204 -10.18 -23.02 -30.62
CA LEU A 204 -9.73 -21.94 -31.48
C LEU A 204 -9.00 -22.51 -32.71
N ASP A 205 -9.59 -22.27 -33.87
CA ASP A 205 -8.88 -22.36 -35.12
C ASP A 205 -8.48 -20.96 -35.57
N TRP A 206 -7.21 -20.80 -35.97
CA TRP A 206 -6.72 -19.53 -36.49
C TRP A 206 -7.47 -19.10 -37.76
N PHE A 207 -8.12 -20.06 -38.44
CA PHE A 207 -8.93 -19.79 -39.62
C PHE A 207 -10.38 -19.39 -39.31
N ASP A 208 -10.90 -19.63 -38.10
CA ASP A 208 -12.27 -19.22 -37.71
C ASP A 208 -12.52 -17.70 -37.82
N PRO A 209 -11.61 -16.80 -37.40
CA PRO A 209 -11.81 -15.36 -37.62
C PRO A 209 -11.77 -14.99 -39.10
N ILE A 210 -10.95 -15.66 -39.91
CA ILE A 210 -10.90 -15.45 -41.36
C ILE A 210 -12.22 -15.90 -41.99
N LEU A 211 -12.73 -17.07 -41.60
CA LEU A 211 -14.02 -17.58 -42.04
C LEU A 211 -15.16 -16.64 -41.61
N ALA A 212 -15.14 -16.12 -40.38
CA ALA A 212 -16.15 -15.19 -39.89
C ALA A 212 -16.12 -13.84 -40.63
N LEU A 213 -14.93 -13.36 -41.00
CA LEU A 213 -14.75 -12.09 -41.72
C LEU A 213 -15.01 -12.21 -43.24
N THR A 214 -14.69 -13.36 -43.83
CA THR A 214 -14.63 -13.52 -45.29
C THR A 214 -15.65 -14.50 -45.86
N GLY A 215 -16.22 -15.39 -45.02
CA GLY A 215 -17.11 -16.46 -45.46
C GLY A 215 -16.43 -17.57 -46.26
N VAL A 216 -15.10 -17.52 -46.42
CA VAL A 216 -14.35 -18.49 -47.23
C VAL A 216 -14.02 -19.72 -46.39
N HIS A 217 -14.51 -20.89 -46.80
CA HIS A 217 -14.09 -22.18 -46.24
C HIS A 217 -12.79 -22.67 -46.88
N ARG A 218 -11.97 -23.44 -46.14
CA ARG A 218 -10.78 -24.12 -46.65
C ARG A 218 -11.12 -25.31 -47.52
#